data_AF-A0A2V8URF3-F1
#
_entry.id   AF-A0A2V8URF3-F1
#
_cell.length_a   1.000
_cell.length_b   1.000
_cell.length_c   1.000
_cell.angle_alpha   90.00
_cell.angle_beta   90.00
_cell.angle_gamma   90.00
#
_symmetry.space_group_name_H-M   'P 1'
#
loop_
_entity.id
_entity.type
_entity.pdbx_description
1 polymer ?
#
loop_
_entity_poly.entity_id
_entity_poly.type
_entity_poly.pdbx_seq_one_letter_code
_entity_poly.pdbx_strand_id
1 'polypeptide(L)' 'MILAPGIVLPEAEIADVCRRYQVKELAVLGSAARGEARPGSDIDLLVDFLPQAKVSLLGH' A
#
# COMPACT_ATOMS: atom_id res chain seq x y z
N MET A 1 1.92 -10.39 5.96
CA MET A 1 1.06 -9.77 6.99
C MET A 1 -0.43 -10.00 6.69
N ILE A 2 -1.29 -10.12 7.71
CA ILE A 2 -2.76 -10.10 7.57
C ILE A 2 -3.25 -8.71 7.95
N LEU A 3 -4.02 -8.04 7.08
CA LEU A 3 -4.58 -6.71 7.39
C LEU A 3 -6.01 -6.78 7.94
N ALA A 4 -6.81 -7.68 7.40
CA ALA A 4 -8.20 -7.89 7.75
C ALA A 4 -8.57 -9.34 7.39
N PRO A 5 -9.69 -9.88 7.92
CA PRO A 5 -10.14 -11.22 7.58
C PRO A 5 -10.24 -11.41 6.06
N GLY A 6 -9.51 -12.39 5.52
CA GLY A 6 -9.49 -12.68 4.08
C GLY A 6 -8.54 -11.82 3.23
N ILE A 7 -7.84 -10.84 3.82
CA ILE A 7 -6.86 -10.00 3.11
C ILE A 7 -5.46 -10.32 3.63
N VAL A 8 -4.73 -11.11 2.83
CA VAL A 8 -3.33 -11.46 3.07
C VAL A 8 -2.46 -10.62 2.14
N LEU A 9 -1.49 -9.91 2.72
CA LEU A 9 -0.53 -9.13 1.97
C LEU A 9 0.86 -9.79 2.04
N PRO A 10 1.41 -10.17 0.87
CA PRO A 10 2.69 -10.86 0.78
C PRO A 10 3.82 -9.85 1.00
N GLU A 11 4.38 -9.88 2.21
CA GLU A 11 5.22 -8.79 2.72
C GLU A 11 6.54 -8.64 1.95
N ALA A 12 7.14 -9.75 1.50
CA ALA A 12 8.39 -9.72 0.76
C ALA A 12 8.21 -9.04 -0.61
N GLU A 13 7.14 -9.42 -1.32
CA GLU A 13 6.77 -8.91 -2.64
C GLU A 13 6.37 -7.44 -2.58
N ILE A 14 5.63 -7.04 -1.54
CA ILE A 14 5.32 -5.62 -1.29
C ILE A 14 6.59 -4.84 -0.99
N ALA A 15 7.48 -5.38 -0.16
CA ALA A 15 8.74 -4.72 0.15
C ALA A 15 9.61 -4.56 -1.11
N ASP A 16 9.59 -5.52 -2.04
CA ASP A 16 10.25 -5.40 -3.35
C ASP A 16 9.66 -4.28 -4.21
N VAL A 17 8.33 -4.16 -4.23
CA VAL A 17 7.65 -3.04 -4.91
C VAL A 17 8.04 -1.71 -4.26
N CYS A 18 7.98 -1.61 -2.93
CA CYS A 18 8.36 -0.41 -2.19
C CYS A 18 9.81 0.01 -2.51
N ARG A 19 10.75 -0.95 -2.52
CA ARG A 19 12.15 -0.69 -2.91
C ARG A 19 12.26 -0.18 -4.35
N ARG A 20 11.59 -0.83 -5.30
CA ARG A 20 11.62 -0.47 -6.72
C ARG A 20 11.14 0.95 -6.97
N TYR A 21 10.09 1.39 -6.27
CA TYR A 21 9.50 2.71 -6.44
C TYR A 21 9.98 3.74 -5.42
N GLN A 22 11.02 3.41 -4.64
CA GLN A 22 11.60 4.31 -3.63
C GLN A 22 10.56 4.80 -2.61
N VAL A 23 9.64 3.91 -2.21
CA VAL A 23 8.67 4.14 -1.14
C VAL A 23 9.42 4.16 0.18
N LYS A 24 9.23 5.23 0.95
CA LYS A 24 9.74 5.39 2.31
C LYS A 24 8.83 4.68 3.32
N GLU A 25 7.52 4.83 3.16
CA GLU A 25 6.50 4.22 4.02
C GLU A 25 5.27 3.85 3.21
N LEU A 26 4.71 2.68 3.50
CA LEU A 26 3.44 2.21 2.95
C LEU A 26 2.51 1.92 4.13
N ALA A 27 1.35 2.58 4.15
CA ALA A 27 0.34 2.39 5.17
C ALA A 27 -1.02 2.05 4.54
N VAL A 28 -1.87 1.40 5.33
CA VAL A 28 -3.22 1.01 4.93
C VAL A 28 -4.19 2.02 5.50
N LEU A 29 -5.14 2.45 4.68
CA LEU A 29 -6.20 3.36 5.08
C LEU A 29 -7.58 2.69 4.91
N GLY A 30 -8.60 3.44 5.30
CA GLY A 30 -9.98 3.09 4.98
C GLY A 30 -10.49 1.87 5.74
N SER A 31 -11.42 1.16 5.10
CA SER A 31 -12.18 0.07 5.71
C SER A 31 -11.29 -1.10 6.14
N ALA A 32 -10.24 -1.41 5.37
CA ALA A 32 -9.28 -2.47 5.70
C ALA A 32 -8.51 -2.16 6.99
N ALA A 33 -8.05 -0.92 7.18
CA ALA A 33 -7.35 -0.51 8.40
C ALA A 33 -8.23 -0.55 9.66
N ARG A 34 -9.55 -0.38 9.50
CA ARG A 34 -10.52 -0.43 10.61
C ARG A 34 -11.11 -1.83 10.87
N GLY A 35 -10.76 -2.82 10.04
CA GLY A 35 -11.37 -4.15 10.10
C GLY A 35 -12.83 -4.21 9.63
N GLU A 36 -13.25 -3.23 8.82
CA GLU A 36 -14.62 -3.07 8.30
C GLU A 36 -14.76 -3.45 6.82
N ALA A 37 -13.68 -3.93 6.20
CA ALA A 37 -13.68 -4.34 4.80
C ALA A 37 -14.70 -5.45 4.53
N ARG A 38 -15.40 -5.36 3.41
CA ARG A 38 -16.43 -6.31 2.96
C ARG A 38 -16.02 -6.89 1.59
N PRO A 39 -16.65 -7.99 1.14
CA PRO A 39 -16.49 -8.41 -0.24
C PRO A 39 -16.84 -7.27 -1.20
N GLY A 40 -15.91 -6.94 -2.10
CA GLY A 40 -16.05 -5.81 -3.03
C GLY A 40 -15.58 -4.45 -2.49
N SER A 41 -15.06 -4.36 -1.27
CA SER A 41 -14.37 -3.16 -0.79
C SER A 41 -13.01 -2.98 -1.48
N ASP A 42 -12.67 -1.73 -1.77
CA ASP A 42 -11.33 -1.35 -2.22
C ASP A 42 -10.29 -1.45 -1.10
N ILE A 43 -9.01 -1.50 -1.48
CA ILE A 43 -7.88 -1.40 -0.57
C ILE A 43 -7.23 -0.03 -0.76
N ASP A 44 -7.40 0.85 0.22
CA ASP A 44 -6.80 2.18 0.23
C ASP A 44 -5.39 2.12 0.80
N LEU A 45 -4.40 2.63 0.05
CA LEU A 45 -3.01 2.69 0.47
C LEU A 45 -2.55 4.15 0.53
N LEU A 46 -1.84 4.50 1.60
CA LEU A 46 -1.06 5.73 1.69
C LEU A 46 0.40 5.40 1.39
N VAL A 47 1.01 6.20 0.53
CA VAL A 47 2.40 6.03 0.11
C VAL A 47 3.17 7.30 0.41
N ASP A 48 4.17 7.22 1.28
CA ASP A 48 5.20 8.25 1.43
C ASP A 48 6.41 7.84 0.61
N PHE A 49 6.89 8.73 -0.26
CA PHE A 49 8.04 8.46 -1.12
C PHE A 49 9.32 9.08 -0.56
N LEU A 50 10.46 8.47 -0.86
CA LEU A 50 11.74 9.11 -0.61
C LEU A 50 11.84 10.41 -1.44
N PRO A 51 12.54 11.46 -0.95
CA PRO A 51 12.59 12.75 -1.64
C PRO A 51 13.16 12.70 -3.06
N GLN A 52 13.91 11.65 -3.40
CA GLN A 52 14.52 11.46 -4.72
C GLN A 52 13.66 10.61 -5.67
N ALA A 53 12.54 10.08 -5.19
CA ALA A 53 11.65 9.26 -6.00
C ALA A 53 11.06 10.08 -7.15
N LYS A 54 11.20 9.57 -8.37
CA LYS A 54 10.64 10.19 -9.57
C LYS A 54 9.29 9.56 -9.91
N VAL A 55 8.31 9.77 -9.03
CA VAL A 55 6.94 9.27 -9.19
C VAL A 55 6.02 10.45 -9.42
N SER A 56 5.21 10.37 -10.49
CA SER A 56 4.31 11.44 -10.90
C SER A 56 3.00 10.82 -11.34
N LEU A 57 1.88 11.36 -10.87
CA LEU A 57 0.54 10.94 -11.31
C LEU A 57 0.30 11.26 -12.79
N LEU A 58 0.99 12.29 -13.31
CA LEU A 58 0.81 12.80 -14.68
C LEU A 58 1.96 12.42 -15.63
N GLY A 59 2.98 11.69 -15.15
CA GLY A 59 4.07 11.18 -16.00
C GLY A 59 5.06 12.23 -16.50
N HIS A 60 5.18 13.36 -15.81
CA HIS A 60 6.22 14.38 -16.05
C HIS A 60 7.23 14.38 -14.90
#